data_AF-B6XBP6-F1
#
_entry.id   AF-B6XBP6-F1
#
_cell.length_a   1.000
_cell.length_b   1.000
_cell.length_c   1.000
_cell.angle_alpha   90.00
_cell.angle_beta   90.00
_cell.angle_gamma   90.00
#
_symmetry.space_group_name_H-M   'P 1'
#
loop_
_entity.id
_entity.type
_entity.pdbx_description
1 polymer ?
#
loop_
_entity_poly.entity_id
_entity_poly.type
_entity_poly.pdbx_seq_one_letter_code
_entity_poly.pdbx_strand_id
1 'polypeptide(L)' 'MSSLANLTSRPQVRALMCGNRFVYEIKVPNGYQETNYQFMRWLVDDFNSTYGRGERVQ' A
#
# COMPACT_ATOMS: atom_id res chain seq x y z
N MET A 1 -3.45 6.51 -22.96
CA MET A 1 -3.74 7.38 -21.82
C MET A 1 -4.39 6.55 -20.72
N SER A 2 -3.58 6.02 -19.80
CA SER A 2 -4.07 5.22 -18.67
C SER A 2 -4.69 6.16 -17.65
N SER A 3 -6.02 6.16 -17.62
CA SER A 3 -6.85 6.98 -16.73
C SER A 3 -6.43 6.84 -15.27
N LEU A 4 -6.34 7.98 -14.57
CA LEU A 4 -6.05 8.17 -13.14
C LEU A 4 -6.99 7.39 -12.20
N ALA A 5 -8.04 6.76 -12.75
CA ALA A 5 -9.03 5.96 -12.02
C ALA A 5 -8.49 4.65 -11.40
N ASN A 6 -7.30 4.18 -11.78
CA ASN A 6 -6.70 2.99 -11.15
C ASN A 6 -6.03 3.26 -9.78
N LEU A 7 -6.02 4.52 -9.31
CA LEU A 7 -5.50 4.82 -7.96
C LEU A 7 -6.49 4.50 -6.84
N THR A 8 -7.77 4.29 -7.14
CA THR A 8 -8.81 4.02 -6.12
C THR A 8 -8.91 2.54 -5.73
N SER A 9 -8.38 1.62 -6.55
CA SER A 9 -8.37 0.18 -6.26
C SER A 9 -7.13 -0.29 -5.52
N ARG A 10 -6.08 0.55 -5.43
CA ARG A 10 -4.83 0.20 -4.76
C ARG A 10 -4.76 0.79 -3.35
N PRO A 11 -4.41 -0.01 -2.33
CA PRO A 11 -4.11 0.51 -1.01
C PRO A 11 -3.06 1.61 -1.11
N GLN A 12 -3.38 2.80 -0.59
CA GLN A 12 -2.42 3.90 -0.52
C GLN A 12 -1.77 3.89 0.85
N VAL A 13 -0.45 3.74 0.85
CA VAL A 13 0.37 3.70 2.05
C VAL A 13 1.29 4.90 2.04
N ARG A 14 1.46 5.54 3.20
CA ARG A 14 2.51 6.53 3.39
C ARG A 14 3.30 6.25 4.66
N ALA A 15 4.54 6.68 4.64
CA ALA A 15 5.44 6.64 5.77
C ALA A 15 5.72 8.07 6.25
N LEU A 16 5.79 8.25 7.56
CA LEU A 16 6.01 9.56 8.18
C LEU A 16 6.79 9.44 9.48
N MET A 17 7.51 10.51 9.81
CA MET A 17 8.19 10.68 11.09
C MET A 17 7.23 11.35 12.08
N CYS A 18 6.89 10.65 13.15
CA CYS A 18 6.11 11.19 14.26
C CYS A 18 7.03 11.31 15.48
N GLY A 19 7.52 12.52 15.74
CA GLY A 19 8.59 12.72 16.72
C GLY A 19 9.85 11.95 16.30
N ASN A 20 10.30 11.02 17.15
CA ASN A 20 11.51 10.21 16.90
C ASN A 20 11.21 8.77 16.42
N ARG A 21 9.96 8.48 16.02
CA ARG A 21 9.55 7.16 15.54
C ARG A 21 9.00 7.22 14.13
N PHE A 22 9.26 6.16 13.37
CA PHE A 22 8.69 5.95 12.06
C PHE A 22 7.29 5.33 12.18
N VAL A 23 6.32 5.91 11.49
CA VAL A 23 4.93 5.46 11.50
C VAL A 23 4.47 5.22 10.06
N TYR A 24 3.68 4.17 9.88
CA TYR A 24 3.03 3.89 8.61
C TYR A 24 1.55 4.20 8.72
N GLU A 25 0.99 4.79 7.68
CA GLU A 25 -0.44 5.03 7.59
C GLU A 25 -1.01 4.45 6.31
N ILE A 26 -2.21 3.89 6.42
CA ILE A 26 -3.00 3.45 5.27
C ILE A 26 -4.17 4.40 5.04
N LYS A 27 -4.47 4.68 3.77
CA LYS A 27 -5.63 5.47 3.40
C LYS A 27 -6.91 4.68 3.63
N VAL A 28 -7.83 5.29 4.38
CA VAL A 28 -9.19 4.83 4.66
C VAL A 28 -10.19 5.87 4.13
N PRO A 29 -11.49 5.57 4.01
CA PRO A 29 -12.47 6.52 3.46
C PRO A 29 -12.48 7.89 4.15
N ASN A 30 -12.16 7.91 5.45
CA ASN A 30 -12.18 9.12 6.28
C ASN A 30 -10.79 9.75 6.47
N GLY A 31 -9.77 9.34 5.70
CA GLY A 31 -8.42 9.92 5.78
C GLY A 31 -7.31 8.87 5.80
N TYR A 32 -6.39 9.00 6.75
CA TYR A 32 -5.28 8.07 6.94
C TYR A 32 -5.32 7.54 8.38
N GLN A 33 -5.02 6.25 8.55
CA GLN A 33 -4.99 5.60 9.84
C GLN A 33 -3.62 4.98 10.09
N GLU A 34 -3.05 5.25 11.26
CA GLU A 34 -1.80 4.64 11.74
C GLU A 34 -1.92 3.12 11.78
N THR A 35 -0.88 2.45 11.31
CA THR A 35 -0.76 1.00 11.33
C THR A 35 0.70 0.59 11.56
N ASN A 36 0.89 -0.69 11.84
CA ASN A 36 2.19 -1.24 12.18
C ASN A 36 2.92 -1.81 10.95
N TYR A 37 4.23 -2.01 11.11
CA TYR A 37 5.10 -2.52 10.06
C TYR A 37 4.75 -3.96 9.62
N GLN A 38 4.24 -4.80 10.52
CA GLN A 38 3.88 -6.18 10.19
C GLN A 38 2.69 -6.23 9.22
N PHE A 39 1.68 -5.40 9.45
CA PHE A 39 0.55 -5.23 8.55
C PHE A 39 1.00 -4.73 7.17
N MET A 40 1.91 -3.74 7.14
CA MET A 40 2.46 -3.22 5.89
C MET A 40 3.24 -4.27 5.10
N ARG A 41 4.06 -5.08 5.78
CA ARG A 41 4.78 -6.19 5.15
C ARG A 41 3.80 -7.18 4.52
N TRP A 42 2.80 -7.64 5.28
CA TRP A 42 1.77 -8.54 4.77
C TRP A 42 1.03 -7.97 3.55
N LEU A 43 0.65 -6.70 3.59
CA LEU A 43 -0.07 -6.04 2.50
C LEU A 43 0.76 -5.97 1.21
N VAL A 44 2.06 -5.69 1.33
CA VAL A 44 2.99 -5.68 0.20
C VAL A 44 3.16 -7.08 -0.37
N ASP A 45 3.32 -8.09 0.51
CA ASP A 45 3.46 -9.49 0.10
C ASP A 45 2.20 -10.00 -0.62
N ASP A 46 1.01 -9.68 -0.10
CA ASP A 46 -0.28 -10.02 -0.69
C ASP A 46 -0.46 -9.38 -2.08
N PHE A 47 -0.16 -8.08 -2.19
CA PHE A 47 -0.18 -7.36 -3.46
C PHE A 47 0.78 -8.01 -4.47
N ASN A 48 2.03 -8.24 -4.09
CA ASN A 48 3.02 -8.84 -4.98
C ASN A 48 2.66 -10.28 -5.38
N SER A 49 2.02 -11.04 -4.49
CA SER A 49 1.55 -12.40 -4.81
C SER A 49 0.40 -12.40 -5.83
N THR A 50 -0.45 -11.38 -5.78
CA THR A 50 -1.61 -11.22 -6.67
C THR A 50 -1.19 -10.75 -8.06
N TYR A 51 -0.20 -9.85 -8.15
CA TYR A 51 0.33 -9.35 -9.44
C TYR A 51 1.44 -10.24 -10.02
N GLY A 52 2.11 -11.08 -9.21
CA GLY A 52 3.16 -12.00 -9.65
C GLY A 52 2.69 -13.20 -10.48
N ARG A 53 1.37 -13.39 -10.68
CA ARG A 53 0.82 -14.41 -11.59
C ARG A 53 0.66 -13.94 -13.04
N GLY A 54 0.96 -12.68 -13.35
CA GLY A 54 0.68 -12.09 -14.67
C GLY A 54 1.88 -11.88 -15.62
N GLU A 55 3.13 -11.94 -15.16
CA GLU A 55 4.31 -11.57 -15.97
C GLU A 55 5.42 -12.62 -15.96
N ARG A 56 5.08 -13.86 -16.34
CA ARG A 56 6.01 -14.70 -17.10
C ARG A 56 5.62 -14.63 -18.57
N VAL A 57 5.91 -13.51 -19.21
CA VAL A 57 6.07 -13.50 -20.67
C VAL A 57 7.49 -14.03 -20.93
N GLN A 58 7.53 -15.22 -21.54
CA GLN A 58 8.73 -15.87 -22.04
C GLN A 58 9.45 -15.01 -23.08
#